data_AF-A0A1H6CSI1-F1
#
_entry.id   AF-A0A1H6CSI1-F1
#
_cell.length_a   1.000
_cell.length_b   1.000
_cell.length_c   1.000
_cell.angle_alpha   90.00
_cell.angle_beta   90.00
_cell.angle_gamma   90.00
#
_symmetry.space_group_name_H-M   'P 1'
#
loop_
_entity.id
_entity.type
_entity.pdbx_description
1 polymer ?
#
loop_
_entity_poly.entity_id
_entity_poly.type
_entity_poly.pdbx_seq_one_letter_code
_entity_poly.pdbx_strand_id
1 'polypeptide(L)'
;MVRCGVCGSERLGPLGELMTDSRVGDQRHLSLRFPRPGLLRPRPEYWARQGRACLSCGAVTAFLSPAELRRHRADADQLVEPEQPPD
;
A
#
# COMPACT_ATOMS: atom_id res chain seq x y z
N MET A 1 1.15 16.52 -10.66
CA MET A 1 -0.12 16.73 -9.94
C MET A 1 -0.71 15.36 -9.61
N VAL A 2 -1.16 15.11 -8.38
CA VAL A 2 -1.67 13.77 -7.99
C VAL A 2 -3.11 13.63 -8.46
N ARG A 3 -3.40 12.57 -9.21
CA ARG A 3 -4.75 12.21 -9.68
C ARG A 3 -5.23 10.96 -8.98
N CYS A 4 -6.54 10.82 -8.83
CA CYS A 4 -7.13 9.56 -8.43
C CYS A 4 -6.84 8.50 -9.49
N GLY A 5 -6.15 7.41 -9.11
CA GLY A 5 -5.87 6.29 -10.02
C GLY A 5 -7.12 5.50 -10.45
N VAL A 6 -8.27 5.71 -9.79
CA VAL A 6 -9.54 5.03 -10.09
C VAL A 6 -10.39 5.83 -11.08
N CYS A 7 -10.57 7.14 -10.87
CA CYS A 7 -11.48 7.97 -11.69
C CYS A 7 -10.81 9.16 -12.40
N GLY A 8 -9.50 9.34 -12.26
CA GLY A 8 -8.74 10.43 -12.90
C GLY A 8 -8.92 11.83 -12.30
N SER A 9 -9.83 12.00 -11.33
CA SER A 9 -10.12 13.27 -10.68
C SER A 9 -8.91 13.84 -9.92
N GLU A 10 -8.76 15.16 -9.97
CA GLU A 10 -7.75 15.92 -9.20
C GLU A 10 -8.28 16.34 -7.82
N ARG A 11 -9.58 16.12 -7.54
CA ARG A 11 -10.23 16.46 -6.27
C ARG A 11 -9.89 15.41 -5.20
N LEU A 12 -8.71 15.55 -4.60
CA LEU A 12 -8.26 14.70 -3.50
C LEU A 12 -8.38 15.44 -2.16
N GLY A 13 -8.82 14.73 -1.13
CA GLY A 13 -8.86 15.23 0.24
C GLY A 13 -7.46 15.44 0.84
N PRO A 14 -7.39 16.00 2.07
CA PRO A 14 -6.13 16.13 2.79
C PRO A 14 -5.49 14.76 3.06
N LEU A 15 -4.18 14.78 3.34
CA LEU A 15 -3.48 13.59 3.83
C LEU A 15 -3.96 13.29 5.25
N GLY A 16 -4.42 12.07 5.49
CA GLY A 16 -4.81 11.58 6.81
C GLY A 16 -4.00 10.36 7.22
N GLU A 17 -4.09 9.98 8.48
CA GLU A 17 -3.57 8.72 8.99
C GLU A 17 -4.57 7.59 8.69
N LEU A 18 -4.06 6.45 8.22
CA LEU A 18 -4.84 5.24 8.00
C LEU A 18 -4.76 4.38 9.26
N MET A 19 -5.92 4.18 9.88
CA MET A 19 -6.07 3.32 11.04
C MET A 19 -6.88 2.09 10.66
N THR A 20 -6.54 0.95 11.26
CA THR A 20 -7.36 -0.26 11.22
C THR A 20 -8.14 -0.38 12.53
N ASP A 21 -9.42 -0.76 12.47
CA ASP A 21 -10.25 -0.96 13.67
C ASP A 21 -10.03 -2.33 14.34
N SER A 22 -9.13 -3.14 13.79
CA SER A 22 -8.98 -4.56 14.12
C SER A 22 -8.54 -4.79 15.57
N ARG A 23 -9.45 -5.36 16.39
CA ARG A 23 -9.16 -6.00 17.70
C ARG A 23 -8.60 -7.43 17.56
N VAL A 24 -7.85 -7.73 16.50
CA VAL A 24 -7.24 -9.05 16.31
C VAL A 24 -5.72 -8.89 16.22
N GLY A 25 -5.02 -9.10 17.34
CA GLY A 25 -3.58 -9.36 17.36
C GLY A 25 -2.62 -8.18 17.13
N ASP A 26 -2.94 -6.97 17.61
CA ASP A 26 -2.03 -5.81 17.72
C ASP A 26 -1.64 -5.04 16.44
N GLN A 27 -2.16 -5.39 15.26
CA GLN A 27 -1.91 -4.61 14.04
C GLN A 27 -2.83 -3.38 13.94
N ARG A 28 -2.24 -2.19 14.10
CA ARG A 28 -2.91 -0.87 14.01
C ARG A 28 -2.82 -0.19 12.64
N HIS A 29 -2.09 -0.77 11.69
CA HIS A 29 -1.77 -0.13 10.41
C HIS A 29 -1.98 -1.08 9.23
N LEU A 30 -2.33 -0.51 8.07
CA LEU A 30 -2.39 -1.23 6.81
C LEU A 30 -0.98 -1.60 6.33
N SER A 31 -0.81 -2.83 5.86
CA SER A 31 0.45 -3.35 5.33
C SER A 31 0.29 -3.84 3.89
N LEU A 32 1.21 -3.47 3.02
CA LEU A 32 1.36 -4.03 1.68
C LEU A 32 2.34 -5.20 1.74
N ARG A 33 1.89 -6.40 1.35
CA ARG A 33 2.67 -7.64 1.45
C ARG A 33 2.85 -8.30 0.08
N PHE A 34 4.09 -8.48 -0.35
CA PHE A 34 4.43 -9.15 -1.62
C PHE A 34 4.62 -10.66 -1.44
N PRO A 35 4.58 -11.45 -2.51
CA PRO A 35 5.03 -12.85 -2.50
C PRO A 35 6.49 -12.99 -2.02
N ARG A 36 6.86 -14.19 -1.55
CA ARG A 36 8.25 -14.45 -1.18
C ARG A 36 9.09 -14.64 -2.44
N PRO A 37 10.25 -13.98 -2.58
CA PRO A 37 11.16 -14.19 -3.70
C PRO A 37 11.96 -15.52 -3.63
N GLY A 38 11.68 -16.37 -2.64
CA GLY A 38 12.28 -17.69 -2.46
C GLY A 38 11.75 -18.37 -1.20
N LEU A 39 11.85 -19.70 -1.13
CA LEU A 39 11.21 -20.51 -0.08
C LEU A 39 11.65 -20.11 1.35
N LEU A 40 12.91 -19.70 1.49
CA LEU A 40 13.54 -19.33 2.76
C LEU A 40 13.74 -17.81 2.94
N ARG A 41 13.34 -16.98 1.97
CA ARG A 41 13.50 -15.52 2.08
C ARG A 41 12.33 -14.90 2.86
N PRO A 42 12.58 -13.84 3.66
CA PRO A 42 11.52 -13.10 4.32
C PRO A 42 10.50 -12.57 3.30
N ARG A 43 9.23 -12.53 3.70
CA ARG A 43 8.18 -11.93 2.88
C ARG A 43 8.34 -10.40 2.91
N PRO A 44 8.49 -9.73 1.75
CA PRO A 44 8.55 -8.27 1.74
C PRO A 44 7.20 -7.69 2.21
N GLU A 45 7.25 -6.88 3.26
CA GLU A 45 6.10 -6.22 3.86
C GLU A 45 6.42 -4.74 4.06
N TYR A 46 5.47 -3.86 3.78
CA TYR A 46 5.61 -2.42 3.92
C TYR A 46 4.41 -1.79 4.60
N TRP A 47 4.63 -0.83 5.50
CA TRP A 47 3.55 -0.17 6.21
C TRP A 47 3.07 1.08 5.50
N ALA A 48 1.77 1.11 5.20
CA ALA A 48 1.07 2.24 4.63
C ALA A 48 0.24 2.91 5.74
N ARG A 49 0.81 3.96 6.35
CA ARG A 49 0.19 4.65 7.50
C ARG A 49 -0.56 5.91 7.11
N GLN A 50 -0.43 6.39 5.88
CA GLN A 50 -1.03 7.63 5.43
C GLN A 50 -1.90 7.39 4.20
N GLY A 51 -2.94 8.19 4.02
CA GLY A 51 -3.89 8.02 2.93
C GLY A 51 -4.56 9.31 2.50
N ARG A 52 -5.13 9.31 1.29
CA ARG A 52 -6.03 10.36 0.80
C ARG A 52 -7.29 9.72 0.23
N ALA A 53 -8.44 10.33 0.50
CA ALA A 53 -9.70 9.97 -0.13
C ALA A 53 -9.96 10.85 -1.35
N CYS A 54 -10.42 10.26 -2.45
CA CYS A 54 -10.93 11.00 -3.59
C CYS A 54 -12.30 11.60 -3.25
N LEU A 55 -12.45 12.91 -3.42
CA LEU A 55 -13.70 13.63 -3.16
C LEU A 55 -14.74 13.41 -4.27
N SER A 56 -14.37 12.78 -5.39
CA SER A 56 -15.28 12.51 -6.50
C SER A 56 -15.86 11.09 -6.45
N CYS A 57 -15.05 10.07 -6.19
CA CYS A 57 -15.50 8.66 -6.21
C CYS A 57 -15.34 7.92 -4.88
N GLY A 58 -14.78 8.56 -3.84
CA GLY A 58 -14.59 7.95 -2.53
C GLY A 58 -13.40 6.98 -2.41
N ALA A 59 -12.68 6.70 -3.51
CA ALA A 59 -11.52 5.81 -3.46
C ALA A 59 -10.46 6.31 -2.46
N VAL A 60 -9.99 5.42 -1.58
CA VAL A 60 -8.93 5.71 -0.61
C VAL A 60 -7.61 5.16 -1.14
N THR A 61 -6.63 6.04 -1.33
CA THR A 61 -5.28 5.67 -1.76
C THR A 61 -4.33 5.72 -0.57
N ALA A 62 -3.69 4.60 -0.27
CA ALA A 62 -2.70 4.48 0.78
C ALA A 62 -1.30 4.83 0.29
N PHE A 63 -0.48 5.42 1.17
CA PHE A 63 0.88 5.86 0.89
C PHE A 63 1.85 5.22 1.89
N LEU A 64 3.00 4.80 1.38
CA LEU A 64 4.13 4.38 2.20
C LEU A 64 4.76 5.60 2.88
N SER A 65 5.26 5.41 4.10
CA SER A 65 6.11 6.44 4.72
C SER A 65 7.40 6.65 3.91
N PRO A 66 8.13 7.78 4.07
CA PRO A 66 9.38 7.99 3.33
C PRO A 66 10.43 6.89 3.53
N ALA A 67 10.50 6.30 4.73
CA ALA A 67 11.41 5.19 5.01
C ALA A 67 10.98 3.90 4.29
N GLU A 68 9.68 3.60 4.33
CA GLU A 68 9.09 2.43 3.69
C GLU A 68 9.18 2.53 2.16
N LEU A 69 9.00 3.73 1.60
CA LEU A 69 9.18 3.99 0.17
C LEU A 69 10.63 3.81 -0.27
N ARG A 70 11.61 4.21 0.55
CA ARG A 70 13.03 3.97 0.25
C ARG A 70 13.35 2.48 0.24
N ARG A 71 12.85 1.72 1.23
CA ARG A 71 13.02 0.26 1.25
C ARG A 71 12.35 -0.39 0.04
N HIS A 72 11.11 -0.01 -0.25
CA HIS A 72 10.38 -0.51 -1.42
C HIS A 72 11.11 -0.24 -2.74
N ARG A 73 11.70 0.95 -2.90
CA ARG A 73 12.49 1.28 -4.10
C ARG A 73 13.78 0.46 -4.20
N ALA A 74 14.46 0.20 -3.08
CA ALA A 74 15.67 -0.61 -3.06
C ALA A 74 15.38 -2.08 -3.38
N ASP A 75 14.22 -2.57 -2.95
CA ASP A 75 13.80 -3.96 -3.13
C ASP A 75 13.10 -4.20 -4.46
N ALA A 76 12.79 -3.15 -5.24
CA ALA A 76 11.88 -3.20 -6.40
C ALA A 76 12.24 -4.28 -7.42
N ASP A 77 13.52 -4.41 -7.79
CA ASP A 77 13.99 -5.39 -8.77
C ASP A 77 13.91 -6.85 -8.26
N GLN A 78 13.68 -7.04 -6.96
CA GLN A 78 13.59 -8.34 -6.31
C GLN A 78 12.15 -8.71 -5.94
N LEU A 79 11.18 -7.82 -6.16
CA LEU A 79 9.77 -8.10 -5.91
C LEU A 79 9.22 -8.98 -7.04
N VAL A 80 8.59 -10.08 -6.66
CA VAL A 80 7.98 -11.03 -7.60
C VAL A 80 6.46 -10.80 -7.61
N GLU A 81 5.86 -10.79 -8.79
CA GLU A 81 4.41 -10.72 -8.92
C GLU A 81 3.78 -12.04 -8.46
N PRO A 82 2.59 -12.00 -7.81
CA PRO A 82 1.86 -13.22 -7.54
C PRO A 82 1.46 -13.87 -8.87
N GLU A 83 1.72 -15.16 -9.01
CA GLU A 83 1.23 -15.95 -10.13
C GLU A 83 -0.30 -15.83 -10.17
N GLN A 84 -0.85 -15.34 -11.28
CA GLN A 84 -2.30 -15.23 -11.42
C GLN A 84 -2.87 -16.65 -11.53
N PRO A 85 -3.88 -17.03 -10.72
CA PRO A 85 -4.53 -18.31 -10.89
C PRO A 85 -5.14 -18.37 -12.31
N PRO A 86 -5.11 -19.53 -12.99
CA PRO A 86 -5.77 -19.67 -14.29
C PRO A 86 -7.27 -19.42 -14.13
N ASP A 87 -7.85 -18.68 -15.09
CA ASP A 87 -9.27 -18.33 -15.17
C ASP A 87 -10.22 -19.54 -15.11
#